data_AF-A0A9W8JCB9-F1
#
_entry.id   AF-A0A9W8JCB9-F1
#
_cell.length_a   1.000
_cell.length_b   1.000
_cell.length_c   1.000
_cell.angle_alpha   90.00
_cell.angle_beta   90.00
_cell.angle_gamma   90.00
#
_symmetry.space_group_name_H-M   'P 1'
#
loop_
_entity.id
_entity.type
_entity.pdbx_description
1 polymer ?
#
loop_
_entity_poly.entity_id
_entity_poly.type
_entity_poly.pdbx_seq_one_letter_code
_entity_poly.pdbx_strand_id
1 'polypeptide(L)'
;MKISDFLRAGVEVTILLADVHAFLDNLKAPLNLVEFRTKYYEYLIRTVLESLDIPTDKLTFVTGSSYQLTRDYNLDAYRLAATALDEEYLDVDFQFGGVDQRKIFTFAELYLPRLGYTKRAHLMNPMVPGLGGGKMSASDPNSKIDLLDTPEVVKKKIKAAFCEEGNIEENGVLSFVGAVLIPISELRKERILAATTSQAVSKDQIDKLAKPFVADGAPEEAVFSIGRDEKWGGPSHYTSFKALQDDFAEKKVHPGDLKNAVTKAINELLKPVREKYEVNAGWKDIEAKAYPSPKDEKAVKKKKEKVYHPPPPGKGRNAGKPPADDAAPPPAEAAPPAAEAAPPS
;
A
#
# COMPACT_ATOMS: atom_id res chain seq x y z
N MET A 1 -24.35 6.79 -39.59
CA MET A 1 -24.66 8.24 -39.54
C MET A 1 -23.83 8.98 -38.50
N LYS A 2 -23.95 8.75 -37.18
CA LYS A 2 -23.16 9.52 -36.18
C LYS A 2 -21.63 9.37 -36.28
N ILE A 3 -21.15 8.19 -36.64
CA ILE A 3 -19.71 7.97 -36.94
C ILE A 3 -19.24 8.88 -38.10
N SER A 4 -20.10 9.12 -39.09
CA SER A 4 -19.80 10.02 -40.21
C SER A 4 -19.65 11.46 -39.74
N ASP A 5 -20.54 11.92 -38.86
CA ASP A 5 -20.49 13.28 -38.30
C ASP A 5 -19.14 13.53 -37.59
N PHE A 6 -18.64 12.54 -36.83
CA PHE A 6 -17.36 12.65 -36.13
C PHE A 6 -16.15 12.62 -37.07
N LEU A 7 -16.14 11.74 -38.06
CA LEU A 7 -15.05 11.67 -39.03
C LEU A 7 -14.97 12.94 -39.89
N ARG A 8 -16.14 13.48 -40.30
CA ARG A 8 -16.22 14.76 -41.03
C ARG A 8 -15.79 15.96 -40.17
N ALA A 9 -16.00 15.89 -38.86
CA ALA A 9 -15.47 16.87 -37.90
C ALA A 9 -13.96 16.69 -37.63
N GLY A 10 -13.29 15.72 -38.26
CA GLY A 10 -11.87 15.45 -38.12
C GLY A 10 -11.48 14.76 -36.83
N VAL A 11 -12.43 14.15 -36.11
CA VAL A 11 -12.21 13.41 -34.85
C VAL A 11 -11.63 12.03 -35.15
N GLU A 12 -10.71 11.56 -34.31
CA GLU A 12 -10.24 10.18 -34.31
C GLU A 12 -11.31 9.26 -33.71
N VAL A 13 -11.79 8.31 -34.50
CA VAL A 13 -12.88 7.42 -34.09
C VAL A 13 -12.34 6.00 -33.94
N THR A 14 -12.55 5.42 -32.76
CA THR A 14 -12.28 4.00 -32.52
C THR A 14 -13.58 3.23 -32.40
N ILE A 15 -13.75 2.21 -33.23
CA ILE A 15 -14.85 1.25 -33.12
C ILE A 15 -14.33 0.01 -32.39
N LEU A 16 -14.84 -0.23 -31.19
CA LEU A 16 -14.58 -1.44 -30.43
C LEU A 16 -15.47 -2.57 -30.93
N LEU A 17 -14.85 -3.62 -31.47
CA LEU A 17 -15.52 -4.88 -31.77
C LEU A 17 -15.48 -5.77 -30.52
N ALA A 18 -16.54 -5.72 -29.72
CA ALA A 18 -16.61 -6.31 -28.38
C ALA A 18 -16.87 -7.83 -28.40
N ASP A 19 -15.95 -8.59 -28.96
CA ASP A 19 -16.00 -10.05 -29.08
C ASP A 19 -16.06 -10.78 -27.72
N VAL A 20 -15.26 -10.35 -26.74
CA VAL A 20 -15.30 -10.92 -25.38
C VAL A 20 -16.68 -10.73 -24.75
N HIS A 21 -17.31 -9.56 -24.93
CA HIS A 21 -18.64 -9.30 -24.39
C HIS A 21 -19.70 -10.16 -25.08
N ALA A 22 -19.64 -10.24 -26.42
CA ALA A 22 -20.56 -11.07 -27.18
C ALA A 22 -20.48 -12.56 -26.81
N PHE A 23 -19.29 -13.06 -26.45
CA PHE A 23 -19.11 -14.40 -25.91
C PHE A 23 -19.73 -14.55 -24.52
N LEU A 24 -19.46 -13.61 -23.60
CA LEU A 24 -19.96 -13.66 -22.22
C LEU A 24 -21.49 -13.51 -22.13
N ASP A 25 -22.10 -12.71 -23.02
CA ASP A 25 -23.56 -12.51 -23.07
C ASP A 25 -24.30 -13.75 -23.61
N ASN A 26 -23.64 -14.57 -24.43
CA ASN A 26 -24.25 -15.75 -25.02
C ASN A 26 -23.27 -16.92 -25.12
N LEU A 27 -23.10 -17.62 -23.99
CA LEU A 27 -22.22 -18.76 -23.79
C LEU A 27 -22.49 -19.97 -24.72
N LYS A 28 -23.59 -19.96 -25.50
CA LYS A 28 -23.88 -21.00 -26.51
C LYS A 28 -23.08 -20.81 -27.80
N ALA A 29 -22.55 -19.60 -28.06
CA ALA A 29 -21.71 -19.33 -29.23
C ALA A 29 -20.23 -19.58 -28.89
N PRO A 30 -19.52 -20.50 -29.57
CA PRO A 30 -18.11 -20.73 -29.31
C PRO A 30 -17.27 -19.51 -29.75
N LEU A 31 -16.14 -19.26 -29.07
CA LEU A 31 -15.23 -18.13 -29.36
C LEU A 31 -14.83 -18.05 -30.84
N ASN A 32 -14.57 -19.19 -31.48
CA ASN A 32 -14.23 -19.24 -32.90
C ASN A 32 -15.33 -18.63 -33.79
N LEU A 33 -16.60 -18.86 -33.47
CA LEU A 33 -17.71 -18.28 -34.20
C LEU A 33 -17.80 -16.77 -33.99
N VAL A 34 -17.52 -16.30 -32.77
CA VAL A 34 -17.51 -14.87 -32.44
C VAL A 34 -16.39 -14.15 -33.19
N GLU A 35 -15.22 -14.77 -33.34
CA GLU A 35 -14.10 -14.21 -34.13
C GLU A 35 -14.50 -13.98 -35.60
N PHE A 36 -15.17 -14.94 -36.23
CA PHE A 36 -15.68 -14.77 -37.59
C PHE A 36 -16.74 -13.66 -37.68
N ARG A 37 -17.62 -13.54 -36.69
CA ARG A 37 -18.61 -12.46 -36.61
C ARG A 37 -17.94 -11.10 -36.48
N THR A 38 -16.90 -10.99 -35.66
CA THR A 38 -16.11 -9.77 -35.50
C THR A 38 -15.52 -9.31 -36.83
N LYS A 39 -14.88 -10.22 -37.59
CA LYS A 39 -14.35 -9.92 -38.92
C LYS A 39 -15.46 -9.52 -39.89
N TYR A 40 -16.59 -10.23 -39.87
CA TYR A 40 -17.76 -9.89 -40.69
C TYR A 40 -18.26 -8.46 -40.42
N TYR A 41 -18.42 -8.07 -39.15
CA TYR A 41 -18.85 -6.72 -38.80
C TYR A 41 -17.82 -5.66 -39.18
N GLU A 42 -16.53 -5.95 -39.05
CA GLU A 42 -15.49 -5.03 -39.52
C GLU A 42 -15.64 -4.76 -41.04
N TYR A 43 -15.70 -5.82 -41.85
CA TYR A 43 -15.88 -5.67 -43.31
C TYR A 43 -17.18 -4.96 -43.65
N LEU A 44 -18.28 -5.32 -42.98
CA LEU A 44 -19.58 -4.71 -43.21
C LEU A 44 -19.55 -3.20 -42.91
N ILE A 45 -19.02 -2.81 -41.75
CA ILE A 45 -18.96 -1.40 -41.35
C ILE A 45 -18.05 -0.60 -42.30
N ARG A 46 -16.89 -1.15 -42.66
CA ARG A 46 -15.99 -0.52 -43.65
C ARG A 46 -16.69 -0.30 -44.98
N THR A 47 -17.32 -1.36 -45.52
CA THR A 47 -18.03 -1.31 -46.80
C THR A 47 -19.16 -0.29 -46.77
N VAL A 48 -19.93 -0.22 -45.67
CA VAL A 48 -21.01 0.76 -45.51
C VAL A 48 -20.44 2.19 -45.50
N LEU A 49 -19.35 2.45 -44.77
CA LEU A 49 -18.73 3.78 -44.74
C LEU A 49 -18.16 4.19 -46.10
N GLU A 50 -17.51 3.26 -46.80
CA GLU A 50 -16.98 3.47 -48.16
C GLU A 50 -18.11 3.72 -49.17
N SER A 51 -19.21 2.96 -49.11
CA SER A 51 -20.38 3.15 -49.99
C SER A 51 -21.07 4.51 -49.83
N LEU A 52 -20.80 5.20 -48.72
CA LEU A 52 -21.33 6.51 -48.39
C LEU A 52 -20.30 7.64 -48.60
N ASP A 53 -19.16 7.34 -49.23
CA ASP A 53 -18.04 8.26 -49.47
C ASP A 53 -17.56 8.95 -48.17
N ILE A 54 -17.51 8.21 -47.06
CA ILE A 54 -17.05 8.73 -45.77
C ILE A 54 -15.54 8.45 -45.64
N PRO A 55 -14.69 9.46 -45.37
CA PRO A 55 -13.26 9.24 -45.18
C PRO A 55 -13.00 8.44 -43.90
N THR A 56 -12.16 7.40 -44.01
CA THR A 56 -11.85 6.44 -42.93
C THR A 56 -10.41 6.52 -42.44
N ASP A 57 -9.66 7.55 -42.84
CA ASP A 57 -8.26 7.79 -42.47
C ASP A 57 -8.04 7.90 -40.95
N LYS A 58 -9.04 8.40 -40.23
CA LYS A 58 -9.04 8.51 -38.76
C LYS A 58 -9.87 7.45 -38.05
N LEU A 59 -10.27 6.39 -38.75
CA LEU A 59 -11.06 5.31 -38.20
C LEU A 59 -10.17 4.12 -37.84
N THR A 60 -10.19 3.76 -36.55
CA THR A 60 -9.48 2.57 -36.04
C THR A 60 -10.47 1.54 -35.54
N PHE A 61 -10.25 0.27 -35.89
CA PHE A 61 -10.97 -0.84 -35.28
C PHE A 61 -10.09 -1.49 -34.22
N VAL A 62 -10.67 -1.77 -33.06
CA VAL A 62 -10.00 -2.47 -31.97
C VAL A 62 -10.87 -3.65 -31.56
N THR A 63 -10.28 -4.84 -31.48
CA THR A 63 -10.97 -6.05 -31.02
C THR A 63 -10.85 -6.15 -29.50
N GLY A 64 -11.95 -6.44 -28.78
CA GLY A 64 -11.95 -6.53 -27.32
C GLY A 64 -10.88 -7.49 -26.77
N SER A 65 -10.81 -8.69 -27.32
CA SER A 65 -9.85 -9.73 -26.92
C SER A 65 -8.37 -9.32 -27.07
N SER A 66 -8.06 -8.34 -27.95
CA SER A 66 -6.69 -7.86 -28.16
C SER A 66 -6.05 -7.23 -26.92
N TYR A 67 -6.86 -6.72 -25.98
CA TYR A 67 -6.36 -6.11 -24.73
C TYR A 67 -7.06 -6.63 -23.48
N GLN A 68 -8.35 -7.02 -23.57
CA GLN A 68 -9.14 -7.43 -22.39
C GLN A 68 -8.67 -8.76 -21.79
N LEU A 69 -7.91 -9.58 -22.53
CA LEU A 69 -7.34 -10.84 -22.05
C LEU A 69 -5.88 -10.70 -21.58
N THR A 70 -5.33 -9.49 -21.63
CA THR A 70 -3.96 -9.25 -21.17
C THR A 70 -3.87 -9.34 -19.65
N ARG A 71 -2.68 -9.70 -19.15
CA ARG A 71 -2.42 -9.78 -17.70
C ARG A 71 -2.78 -8.48 -16.99
N ASP A 72 -2.40 -7.33 -17.55
CA ASP A 72 -2.55 -6.04 -16.88
C ASP A 72 -4.04 -5.64 -16.78
N TYR A 73 -4.81 -5.82 -17.87
CA TYR A 73 -6.26 -5.60 -17.84
C TYR A 73 -6.97 -6.53 -16.85
N ASN A 74 -6.61 -7.82 -16.83
CA ASN A 74 -7.21 -8.78 -15.91
C ASN A 74 -6.83 -8.51 -14.45
N LEU A 75 -5.58 -8.09 -14.17
CA LEU A 75 -5.18 -7.66 -12.83
C LEU A 75 -5.96 -6.43 -12.37
N ASP A 76 -6.27 -5.48 -13.27
CA ASP A 76 -7.11 -4.33 -12.93
C ASP A 76 -8.59 -4.73 -12.75
N ALA A 77 -9.11 -5.68 -13.54
CA ALA A 77 -10.43 -6.27 -13.32
C ALA A 77 -10.50 -7.02 -11.98
N TYR A 78 -9.46 -7.77 -11.62
CA TYR A 78 -9.34 -8.40 -10.31
C TYR A 78 -9.19 -7.37 -9.21
N ARG A 79 -8.44 -6.26 -9.38
CA ARG A 79 -8.41 -5.19 -8.38
C ARG A 79 -9.78 -4.55 -8.17
N LEU A 80 -10.55 -4.38 -9.25
CA LEU A 80 -11.91 -3.86 -9.20
C LEU A 80 -12.87 -4.83 -8.49
N ALA A 81 -12.67 -6.14 -8.64
CA ALA A 81 -13.53 -7.17 -8.07
C ALA A 81 -13.10 -7.63 -6.68
N ALA A 82 -11.80 -7.72 -6.40
CA ALA A 82 -11.22 -8.39 -5.24
C ALA A 82 -11.68 -7.76 -3.93
N THR A 83 -11.71 -6.43 -3.85
CA THR A 83 -12.03 -5.78 -2.57
C THR A 83 -13.47 -6.00 -2.11
N ALA A 84 -14.38 -6.37 -3.03
CA ALA A 84 -15.75 -6.77 -2.70
C ALA A 84 -15.91 -8.30 -2.64
N LEU A 85 -15.27 -9.03 -3.55
CA LEU A 85 -15.40 -10.50 -3.61
C LEU A 85 -14.70 -11.20 -2.46
N ASP A 86 -13.68 -10.61 -1.84
CA ASP A 86 -13.00 -11.19 -0.67
C ASP A 86 -14.01 -11.52 0.45
N GLU A 87 -15.06 -10.72 0.62
CA GLU A 87 -16.13 -10.98 1.60
C GLU A 87 -16.87 -12.30 1.35
N GLU A 88 -17.12 -12.62 0.08
CA GLU A 88 -17.76 -13.87 -0.32
C GLU A 88 -16.81 -15.06 -0.19
N TYR A 89 -15.61 -14.92 -0.73
CA TYR A 89 -14.67 -16.05 -0.81
C TYR A 89 -14.02 -16.40 0.54
N LEU A 90 -13.99 -15.46 1.49
CA LEU A 90 -13.62 -15.72 2.87
C LEU A 90 -14.79 -16.22 3.72
N ASP A 91 -16.01 -16.28 3.16
CA ASP A 91 -17.25 -16.68 3.84
C ASP A 91 -17.46 -15.92 5.17
N VAL A 92 -17.48 -14.58 5.08
CA VAL A 92 -17.62 -13.70 6.25
C VAL A 92 -18.97 -12.98 6.28
N ASP A 93 -19.46 -12.74 7.49
CA ASP A 93 -20.67 -11.96 7.75
C ASP A 93 -20.42 -10.44 7.77
N PHE A 94 -19.20 -10.03 8.10
CA PHE A 94 -18.81 -8.63 8.20
C PHE A 94 -17.36 -8.37 7.82
N GLN A 95 -17.10 -7.18 7.30
CA GLN A 95 -15.75 -6.67 7.07
C GLN A 95 -15.47 -5.51 8.03
N PHE A 96 -14.27 -5.51 8.62
CA PHE A 96 -13.81 -4.46 9.53
C PHE A 96 -12.63 -3.70 8.90
N GLY A 97 -12.68 -2.37 8.95
CA GLY A 97 -11.59 -1.52 8.47
C GLY A 97 -11.76 -0.06 8.85
N GLY A 98 -10.89 0.79 8.30
CA GLY A 98 -10.94 2.24 8.55
C GLY A 98 -12.10 2.93 7.84
N VAL A 99 -12.52 4.09 8.36
CA VAL A 99 -13.47 4.98 7.67
C VAL A 99 -13.00 5.44 6.28
N ASP A 100 -11.69 5.36 5.99
CA ASP A 100 -11.11 5.59 4.67
C ASP A 100 -11.50 4.52 3.65
N GLN A 101 -11.85 3.31 4.10
CA GLN A 101 -12.37 2.22 3.27
C GLN A 101 -13.87 2.32 3.00
N ARG A 102 -14.58 3.31 3.55
CA ARG A 102 -16.04 3.47 3.39
C ARG A 102 -16.51 3.35 1.94
N LYS A 103 -15.79 3.96 0.99
CA LYS A 103 -16.16 3.91 -0.44
C LYS A 103 -16.12 2.48 -1.00
N ILE A 104 -15.17 1.68 -0.53
CA ILE A 104 -15.01 0.27 -0.90
C ILE A 104 -16.16 -0.55 -0.30
N PHE A 105 -16.44 -0.34 0.99
CA PHE A 105 -17.55 -1.01 1.68
C PHE A 105 -18.90 -0.71 1.01
N THR A 106 -19.17 0.55 0.67
CA THR A 106 -20.41 0.92 -0.06
C THR A 106 -20.46 0.35 -1.47
N PHE A 107 -19.31 0.12 -2.10
CA PHE A 107 -19.24 -0.54 -3.40
C PHE A 107 -19.57 -2.02 -3.27
N ALA A 108 -18.98 -2.72 -2.29
CA ALA A 108 -19.30 -4.12 -2.02
C ALA A 108 -20.80 -4.32 -1.73
N GLU A 109 -21.39 -3.48 -0.88
CA GLU A 109 -22.83 -3.50 -0.58
C GLU A 109 -23.71 -3.32 -1.83
N LEU A 110 -23.27 -2.52 -2.81
CA LEU A 110 -24.04 -2.24 -4.01
C LEU A 110 -23.91 -3.34 -5.08
N TYR A 111 -22.73 -3.95 -5.19
CA TYR A 111 -22.40 -4.85 -6.30
C TYR A 111 -22.48 -6.34 -5.94
N LEU A 112 -22.24 -6.74 -4.68
CA LEU A 112 -22.37 -8.15 -4.27
C LEU A 112 -23.78 -8.71 -4.54
N PRO A 113 -24.89 -8.00 -4.21
CA PRO A 113 -26.24 -8.49 -4.53
C PRO A 113 -26.50 -8.67 -6.03
N ARG A 114 -25.83 -7.89 -6.88
CA ARG A 114 -25.98 -8.01 -8.35
C ARG A 114 -25.30 -9.25 -8.92
N LEU A 115 -24.34 -9.79 -8.18
CA LEU A 115 -23.66 -11.05 -8.49
C LEU A 115 -24.39 -12.26 -7.86
N GLY A 116 -25.49 -12.03 -7.13
CA GLY A 116 -26.26 -13.07 -6.43
C GLY A 116 -25.75 -13.37 -5.03
N TYR A 117 -24.79 -12.61 -4.52
CA TYR A 117 -24.23 -12.79 -3.18
C TYR A 117 -24.95 -11.95 -2.13
N THR A 118 -24.82 -12.33 -0.86
CA THR A 118 -25.36 -11.54 0.25
C THR A 118 -24.54 -10.26 0.46
N LYS A 119 -25.19 -9.21 0.95
CA LYS A 119 -24.49 -8.04 1.47
C LYS A 119 -23.89 -8.36 2.84
N ARG A 120 -22.74 -7.80 3.18
CA ARG A 120 -22.10 -7.95 4.50
C ARG A 120 -22.29 -6.71 5.35
N ALA A 121 -22.14 -6.88 6.65
CA ALA A 121 -22.05 -5.74 7.57
C ALA A 121 -20.65 -5.11 7.49
N HIS A 122 -20.57 -3.79 7.59
CA HIS A 122 -19.29 -3.07 7.56
C HIS A 122 -19.10 -2.30 8.87
N LEU A 123 -18.04 -2.65 9.60
CA LEU A 123 -17.67 -1.99 10.85
C LEU A 123 -16.45 -1.08 10.60
N MET A 124 -16.61 0.21 10.86
CA MET A 124 -15.58 1.21 10.56
C MET A 124 -15.01 1.84 11.82
N ASN A 125 -13.69 1.77 12.01
CA ASN A 125 -13.01 2.51 13.07
C ASN A 125 -12.58 3.92 12.60
N PRO A 126 -12.59 4.93 13.49
CA PRO A 126 -12.10 6.26 13.17
C PRO A 126 -10.61 6.24 12.83
N MET A 127 -10.15 7.23 12.07
CA MET A 127 -8.73 7.41 11.79
C MET A 127 -8.01 7.87 13.05
N VAL A 128 -7.00 7.10 13.48
CA VAL A 128 -6.06 7.56 14.50
C VAL A 128 -5.08 8.54 13.83
N PRO A 129 -4.98 9.80 14.29
CA PRO A 129 -4.01 10.74 13.77
C PRO A 129 -2.58 10.21 13.94
N GLY A 130 -1.72 10.50 12.97
CA GLY A 130 -0.28 10.32 13.11
C GLY A 130 0.30 11.27 14.16
N LEU A 131 1.56 11.01 14.54
CA LEU A 131 2.22 11.78 15.61
C LEU A 131 2.38 13.27 15.31
N GLY A 132 2.29 13.67 14.04
CA GLY A 132 2.32 15.08 13.61
C GLY A 132 0.95 15.76 13.52
N GLY A 133 -0.14 15.13 13.97
CA GLY A 133 -1.50 15.69 13.91
C GLY A 133 -2.26 15.42 12.60
N GLY A 134 -1.58 14.94 11.56
CA GLY A 134 -2.16 14.56 10.25
C GLY A 134 -2.42 13.07 10.08
N LYS A 135 -2.58 12.59 8.83
CA LYS A 135 -2.68 11.15 8.53
C LYS A 135 -1.34 10.45 8.74
N MET A 136 -1.36 9.23 9.29
CA MET A 136 -0.19 8.35 9.26
C MET A 136 0.19 8.06 7.81
N SER A 137 1.48 8.19 7.46
CA SER A 137 1.98 7.90 6.11
C SER A 137 3.10 6.89 6.15
N ALA A 138 3.02 5.86 5.31
CA ALA A 138 4.13 4.93 5.12
C ALA A 138 5.38 5.62 4.53
N SER A 139 5.21 6.74 3.81
CA SER A 139 6.30 7.48 3.17
C SER A 139 7.02 8.49 4.07
N ASP A 140 6.46 8.83 5.23
CA ASP A 140 7.12 9.67 6.23
C ASP A 140 7.50 8.81 7.46
N PRO A 141 8.78 8.43 7.61
CA PRO A 141 9.25 7.62 8.73
C PRO A 141 9.02 8.24 10.10
N ASN A 142 8.84 9.56 10.19
CA ASN A 142 8.61 10.26 11.46
C ASN A 142 7.12 10.38 11.81
N SER A 143 6.22 10.15 10.85
CA SER A 143 4.77 10.23 11.08
C SER A 143 4.20 9.05 11.89
N LYS A 144 4.95 7.96 12.00
CA LYS A 144 4.55 6.70 12.66
C LYS A 144 5.66 6.12 13.55
N ILE A 145 5.26 5.36 14.57
CA ILE A 145 6.14 4.48 15.34
C ILE A 145 6.06 3.10 14.73
N ASP A 146 7.21 2.54 14.37
CA ASP A 146 7.31 1.16 13.95
C ASP A 146 7.30 0.23 15.17
N LEU A 147 6.77 -0.99 15.01
CA LEU A 147 6.71 -1.99 16.07
C LEU A 147 8.12 -2.44 16.50
N LEU A 148 9.10 -2.30 15.61
CA LEU A 148 10.50 -2.66 15.85
C LEU A 148 11.40 -1.45 16.14
N ASP A 149 10.87 -0.22 16.17
CA ASP A 149 11.66 0.98 16.53
C ASP A 149 12.31 0.78 17.90
N THR A 150 13.58 1.17 18.09
CA THR A 150 14.24 1.07 19.40
C THR A 150 13.67 2.09 20.40
N PRO A 151 13.90 1.92 21.72
CA PRO A 151 13.44 2.89 22.72
C PRO A 151 13.87 4.33 22.47
N GLU A 152 15.08 4.52 21.96
CA GLU A 152 15.65 5.82 21.61
C GLU A 152 14.92 6.46 20.43
N VAL A 153 14.59 5.66 19.41
CA VAL A 153 13.85 6.11 18.23
C VAL A 153 12.42 6.48 18.62
N VAL A 154 11.73 5.65 19.42
CA VAL A 154 10.40 5.98 19.96
C VAL A 154 10.43 7.30 20.72
N LYS A 155 11.39 7.46 21.65
CA LYS A 155 11.55 8.71 22.41
C LYS A 155 11.77 9.92 21.51
N LYS A 156 12.61 9.78 20.47
CA LYS A 156 12.87 10.84 19.50
C LYS A 156 11.60 11.24 18.73
N LYS A 157 10.85 10.27 18.24
CA LYS A 157 9.60 10.49 17.47
C LYS A 157 8.51 11.14 18.33
N ILE A 158 8.27 10.63 19.55
CA ILE A 158 7.30 11.22 20.47
C ILE A 158 7.72 12.63 20.91
N LYS A 159 9.02 12.87 21.14
CA LYS A 159 9.49 14.22 21.48
C LYS A 159 9.19 15.22 20.35
N ALA A 160 9.39 14.80 19.09
CA ALA A 160 9.13 15.61 17.90
C ALA A 160 7.64 15.74 17.54
N ALA A 161 6.77 14.88 18.09
CA ALA A 161 5.32 14.92 17.85
C ALA A 161 4.72 16.28 18.21
N PHE A 162 3.73 16.73 17.46
CA PHE A 162 2.99 17.94 17.78
C PHE A 162 2.13 17.69 19.04
N CYS A 163 2.28 18.54 20.06
CA CYS A 163 1.54 18.45 21.32
C CYS A 163 1.63 19.82 22.01
N GLU A 164 0.67 20.67 21.69
CA GLU A 164 0.55 22.01 22.26
C GLU A 164 -0.26 21.95 23.56
N GLU A 165 0.12 22.76 24.55
CA GLU A 165 -0.52 22.78 25.86
C GLU A 165 -1.97 23.30 25.79
N GLY A 166 -2.92 22.55 26.34
CA GLY A 166 -4.35 22.85 26.24
C GLY A 166 -4.99 22.43 24.92
N ASN A 167 -4.21 22.06 23.90
CA ASN A 167 -4.76 21.67 22.60
C ASN A 167 -5.16 20.18 22.59
N ILE A 168 -6.47 19.94 22.62
CA ILE A 168 -7.07 18.60 22.53
C ILE A 168 -7.45 18.21 21.08
N GLU A 169 -7.42 19.17 20.15
CA GLU A 169 -7.70 18.96 18.73
C GLU A 169 -6.37 18.75 17.97
N GLU A 170 -6.37 17.87 16.96
CA GLU A 170 -5.16 17.55 16.17
C GLU A 170 -3.94 17.08 17.01
N ASN A 171 -4.17 16.63 18.24
CA ASN A 171 -3.12 16.15 19.14
C ASN A 171 -2.94 14.63 18.97
N GLY A 172 -1.96 14.25 18.15
CA GLY A 172 -1.66 12.84 17.87
C GLY A 172 -1.21 12.05 19.11
N VAL A 173 -0.56 12.71 20.07
CA VAL A 173 -0.13 12.08 21.33
C VAL A 173 -1.35 11.73 22.20
N LEU A 174 -2.25 12.69 22.39
CA LEU A 174 -3.47 12.48 23.18
C LEU A 174 -4.40 11.47 22.50
N SER A 175 -4.55 11.56 21.18
CA SER A 175 -5.34 10.61 20.38
C SER A 175 -4.83 9.18 20.52
N PHE A 176 -3.50 8.98 20.53
CA PHE A 176 -2.90 7.66 20.73
C PHE A 176 -3.18 7.10 22.14
N VAL A 177 -3.20 7.96 23.17
CA VAL A 177 -3.55 7.53 24.53
C VAL A 177 -4.99 7.00 24.57
N GLY A 178 -5.94 7.74 24.02
CA GLY A 178 -7.35 7.36 24.02
C GLY A 178 -7.68 6.16 23.12
N ALA A 179 -7.05 6.08 21.94
CA ALA A 179 -7.35 5.02 20.97
C ALA A 179 -6.59 3.71 21.24
N VAL A 180 -5.43 3.76 21.91
CA VAL A 180 -4.54 2.60 22.06
C VAL A 180 -4.21 2.31 23.51
N LEU A 181 -3.60 3.27 24.24
CA LEU A 181 -3.02 2.97 25.54
C LEU A 181 -4.08 2.69 26.61
N ILE A 182 -5.09 3.53 26.74
CA ILE A 182 -6.16 3.35 27.73
C ILE A 182 -6.96 2.07 27.47
N PRO A 183 -7.47 1.80 26.24
CA PRO A 183 -8.19 0.56 25.96
C PRO A 183 -7.35 -0.71 26.26
N ILE A 184 -6.05 -0.70 25.93
CA ILE A 184 -5.16 -1.82 26.28
C ILE A 184 -5.01 -1.95 27.80
N SER A 185 -4.92 -0.82 28.50
CA SER A 185 -4.80 -0.80 29.96
C SER A 185 -6.03 -1.37 30.65
N GLU A 186 -7.22 -0.98 30.20
CA GLU A 186 -8.51 -1.51 30.64
C GLU A 186 -8.60 -3.02 30.39
N LEU A 187 -8.28 -3.48 29.17
CA LEU A 187 -8.26 -4.91 28.83
C LEU A 187 -7.31 -5.71 29.71
N ARG A 188 -6.11 -5.17 30.00
CA ARG A 188 -5.15 -5.81 30.90
C ARG A 188 -5.68 -5.91 32.32
N LYS A 189 -6.35 -4.86 32.81
CA LYS A 189 -6.97 -4.82 34.14
C LYS A 189 -8.12 -5.84 34.24
N GLU A 190 -9.03 -5.86 33.27
CA GLU A 190 -10.14 -6.83 33.20
C GLU A 190 -9.63 -8.28 33.22
N ARG A 191 -8.58 -8.57 32.44
CA ARG A 191 -7.96 -9.90 32.42
C ARG A 191 -7.37 -10.30 33.77
N ILE A 192 -6.69 -9.38 34.45
CA ILE A 192 -6.14 -9.62 35.80
C ILE A 192 -7.29 -9.87 36.78
N LEU A 193 -8.33 -9.02 36.76
CA LEU A 193 -9.50 -9.17 37.64
C LEU A 193 -10.20 -10.52 37.44
N ALA A 194 -10.40 -10.93 36.19
CA ALA A 194 -11.00 -12.22 35.84
C ALA A 194 -10.13 -13.39 36.33
N ALA A 195 -8.81 -13.30 36.18
CA ALA A 195 -7.87 -14.33 36.65
C ALA A 195 -7.85 -14.42 38.19
N THR A 196 -7.93 -13.30 38.90
CA THR A 196 -7.97 -13.26 40.38
C THR A 196 -9.30 -13.77 40.92
N THR A 197 -10.42 -13.42 40.27
CA THR A 197 -11.77 -13.80 40.73
C THR A 197 -12.07 -15.29 40.52
N SER A 198 -11.53 -15.89 39.46
CA SER A 198 -11.79 -17.29 39.12
C SER A 198 -11.04 -18.31 39.99
N GLN A 199 -10.08 -17.89 40.82
CA GLN A 199 -9.19 -18.75 41.64
C GLN A 199 -8.50 -19.91 40.87
N ALA A 200 -8.59 -19.94 39.54
CA ALA A 200 -8.10 -21.02 38.70
C ALA A 200 -6.62 -20.85 38.30
N VAL A 201 -6.03 -19.71 38.63
CA VAL A 201 -4.71 -19.26 38.15
C VAL A 201 -3.83 -18.94 39.36
N SER A 202 -2.61 -19.47 39.38
CA SER A 202 -1.69 -19.24 40.51
C SER A 202 -1.23 -17.78 40.58
N LYS A 203 -0.83 -17.31 41.77
CA LYS A 203 -0.30 -15.95 41.95
C LYS A 203 0.88 -15.64 41.01
N ASP A 204 1.78 -16.61 40.83
CA ASP A 204 2.92 -16.49 39.91
C ASP A 204 2.52 -16.33 38.43
N GLN A 205 1.37 -16.89 38.03
CA GLN A 205 0.84 -16.74 36.69
C GLN A 205 0.18 -15.36 36.50
N ILE A 206 -0.49 -14.84 37.52
CA ILE A 206 -1.07 -13.49 37.52
C ILE A 206 0.05 -12.44 37.46
N ASP A 207 1.13 -12.61 38.21
CA ASP A 207 2.26 -11.67 38.24
C ASP A 207 3.01 -11.58 36.90
N LYS A 208 2.90 -12.61 36.05
CA LYS A 208 3.47 -12.63 34.69
C LYS A 208 2.56 -11.96 33.65
N LEU A 209 1.32 -11.64 33.99
CA LEU A 209 0.43 -10.93 33.06
C LEU A 209 0.94 -9.51 32.81
N ALA A 210 0.82 -9.05 31.56
CA ALA A 210 1.13 -7.67 31.23
C ALA A 210 0.23 -6.73 32.06
N LYS A 211 0.85 -5.81 32.78
CA LYS A 211 0.19 -4.87 33.70
C LYS A 211 -0.41 -3.66 32.97
N PRO A 212 -1.46 -3.02 33.51
CA PRO A 212 -1.96 -1.73 33.03
C PRO A 212 -0.86 -0.65 33.05
N PHE A 213 -1.02 0.41 32.26
CA PHE A 213 -0.05 1.53 32.18
C PHE A 213 -0.20 2.51 33.34
N VAL A 214 -0.18 1.97 34.57
CA VAL A 214 -0.32 2.72 35.82
C VAL A 214 0.96 2.63 36.64
N ALA A 215 1.24 3.69 37.39
CA ALA A 215 2.34 3.71 38.34
C ALA A 215 2.05 2.84 39.57
N ASP A 216 3.10 2.34 40.21
CA ASP A 216 2.97 1.60 41.47
C ASP A 216 2.34 2.49 42.55
N GLY A 217 1.35 1.96 43.27
CA GLY A 217 0.59 2.70 44.28
C GLY A 217 -0.52 3.61 43.74
N ALA A 218 -0.77 3.60 42.42
CA ALA A 218 -1.94 4.27 41.84
C ALA A 218 -3.25 3.67 42.40
N PRO A 219 -4.35 4.45 42.45
CA PRO A 219 -5.66 3.94 42.81
C PRO A 219 -6.04 2.74 41.93
N GLU A 220 -6.75 1.77 42.50
CA GLU A 220 -7.16 0.54 41.78
C GLU A 220 -7.96 0.85 40.52
N GLU A 221 -8.71 1.96 40.51
CA GLU A 221 -9.50 2.42 39.37
C GLU A 221 -8.70 3.10 38.25
N ALA A 222 -7.42 3.39 38.48
CA ALA A 222 -6.59 4.03 37.46
C ALA A 222 -6.36 3.09 36.28
N VAL A 223 -6.43 3.67 35.08
CA VAL A 223 -6.12 3.01 33.80
C VAL A 223 -4.91 3.67 33.12
N PHE A 224 -4.51 4.87 33.51
CA PHE A 224 -3.32 5.52 32.98
C PHE A 224 -2.70 6.46 34.00
N SER A 225 -1.36 6.43 34.14
CA SER A 225 -0.63 7.33 35.03
C SER A 225 0.33 8.23 34.27
N ILE A 226 0.36 9.51 34.65
CA ILE A 226 1.35 10.47 34.18
C ILE A 226 2.30 10.77 35.34
N GLY A 227 3.57 10.42 35.15
CA GLY A 227 4.62 10.73 36.11
C GLY A 227 5.00 12.21 36.03
N ARG A 228 5.04 12.87 37.19
CA ARG A 228 5.40 14.29 37.33
C ARG A 228 6.12 14.49 38.66
N ASP A 229 7.10 15.39 38.69
CA ASP A 229 7.87 15.67 39.90
C ASP A 229 6.95 16.22 41.02
N GLU A 230 7.26 15.90 42.28
CA GLU A 230 6.48 16.35 43.44
C GLU A 230 6.34 17.88 43.54
N LYS A 231 7.40 18.62 43.16
CA LYS A 231 7.39 20.10 43.08
C LYS A 231 6.30 20.68 42.17
N TRP A 232 5.73 19.87 41.28
CA TRP A 232 4.68 20.26 40.36
C TRP A 232 3.35 19.52 40.60
N GLY A 233 3.17 18.96 41.81
CA GLY A 233 1.92 18.28 42.21
C GLY A 233 1.98 16.76 42.18
N GLY A 234 3.12 16.16 41.86
CA GLY A 234 3.30 14.70 41.88
C GLY A 234 2.57 13.97 40.75
N PRO A 235 2.62 12.62 40.74
CA PRO A 235 2.02 11.82 39.68
C PRO A 235 0.49 11.97 39.64
N SER A 236 -0.07 11.96 38.44
CA SER A 236 -1.51 12.00 38.21
C SER A 236 -2.02 10.65 37.71
N HIS A 237 -3.21 10.27 38.16
CA HIS A 237 -3.83 8.96 37.88
C HIS A 237 -5.22 9.15 37.30
N TYR A 238 -5.46 8.59 36.11
CA TYR A 238 -6.71 8.77 35.37
C TYR A 238 -7.47 7.45 35.30
N THR A 239 -8.78 7.52 35.55
CA THR A 239 -9.72 6.39 35.45
C THR A 239 -10.43 6.32 34.09
N SER A 240 -10.33 7.38 33.28
CA SER A 240 -10.91 7.44 31.94
C SER A 240 -10.11 8.38 31.04
N PHE A 241 -10.23 8.19 29.71
CA PHE A 241 -9.64 9.11 28.73
C PHE A 241 -10.20 10.53 28.86
N LYS A 242 -11.50 10.66 29.14
CA LYS A 242 -12.16 11.97 29.28
C LYS A 242 -11.52 12.80 30.41
N ALA A 243 -11.27 12.20 31.58
CA ALA A 243 -10.62 12.89 32.69
C ALA A 243 -9.22 13.42 32.32
N LEU A 244 -8.45 12.62 31.57
CA LEU A 244 -7.15 13.07 31.06
C LEU A 244 -7.28 14.21 30.04
N GLN A 245 -8.25 14.10 29.13
CA GLN A 245 -8.50 15.11 28.12
C GLN A 245 -8.91 16.46 28.74
N ASP A 246 -9.79 16.44 29.74
CA ASP A 246 -10.24 17.61 30.47
C ASP A 246 -9.07 18.28 31.22
N ASP A 247 -8.26 17.51 31.94
CA ASP A 247 -7.08 18.04 32.65
C ASP A 247 -5.97 18.56 31.70
N PHE A 248 -5.85 17.98 30.50
CA PHE A 248 -4.95 18.49 29.47
C PHE A 248 -5.46 19.82 28.89
N ALA A 249 -6.76 19.94 28.62
CA ALA A 249 -7.40 21.17 28.14
C ALA A 249 -7.27 22.31 29.17
N GLU A 250 -7.43 21.99 30.45
CA GLU A 250 -7.25 22.91 31.58
C GLU A 250 -5.78 23.21 31.92
N LYS A 251 -4.82 22.69 31.13
CA LYS A 251 -3.38 22.89 31.30
C LYS A 251 -2.82 22.40 32.63
N LYS A 252 -3.49 21.44 33.27
CA LYS A 252 -2.97 20.77 34.48
C LYS A 252 -1.90 19.75 34.12
N VAL A 253 -1.97 19.18 32.91
CA VAL A 253 -0.99 18.25 32.35
C VAL A 253 -0.10 18.96 31.34
N HIS A 254 1.20 19.03 31.63
CA HIS A 254 2.16 19.61 30.71
C HIS A 254 2.46 18.63 29.54
N PRO A 255 2.60 19.12 28.28
CA PRO A 255 2.89 18.27 27.12
C PRO A 255 4.12 17.38 27.26
N GLY A 256 5.15 17.86 27.96
CA GLY A 256 6.37 17.08 28.22
C GLY A 256 6.11 15.84 29.09
N ASP A 257 5.27 15.98 30.12
CA ASP A 257 4.95 14.89 31.04
C ASP A 257 4.07 13.85 30.34
N LEU A 258 3.10 14.29 29.55
CA LEU A 258 2.28 13.43 28.69
C LEU A 258 3.16 12.64 27.71
N LYS A 259 4.06 13.31 26.99
CA LYS A 259 5.00 12.67 26.05
C LYS A 259 5.90 11.64 26.75
N ASN A 260 6.38 11.93 27.94
CA ASN A 260 7.21 11.01 28.71
C ASN A 260 6.42 9.76 29.14
N ALA A 261 5.20 9.93 29.66
CA ALA A 261 4.31 8.83 30.04
C ALA A 261 3.97 7.94 28.84
N VAL A 262 3.61 8.55 27.70
CA VAL A 262 3.34 7.84 26.44
C VAL A 262 4.58 7.09 25.94
N THR A 263 5.76 7.70 25.99
CA THR A 263 7.02 7.06 25.59
C THR A 263 7.30 5.81 26.44
N LYS A 264 7.07 5.89 27.75
CA LYS A 264 7.24 4.75 28.66
C LYS A 264 6.25 3.62 28.31
N ALA A 265 4.97 3.95 28.19
CA ALA A 265 3.92 2.99 27.88
C ALA A 265 4.11 2.30 26.52
N ILE A 266 4.50 3.04 25.47
CA ILE A 266 4.80 2.46 24.14
C ILE A 266 6.00 1.51 24.23
N ASN A 267 7.06 1.88 24.96
CA ASN A 267 8.21 1.00 25.09
C ASN A 267 7.89 -0.29 25.86
N GLU A 268 7.07 -0.21 26.91
CA GLU A 268 6.56 -1.39 27.61
C GLU A 268 5.69 -2.27 26.70
N LEU A 269 4.88 -1.66 25.85
CA LEU A 269 4.03 -2.36 24.87
C LEU A 269 4.87 -3.07 23.79
N LEU A 270 5.90 -2.42 23.26
CA LEU A 270 6.73 -2.93 22.16
C LEU A 270 7.84 -3.87 22.61
N LYS A 271 8.27 -3.81 23.87
CA LYS A 271 9.33 -4.68 24.43
C LYS A 271 9.15 -6.17 24.07
N PRO A 272 8.01 -6.84 24.34
CA PRO A 272 7.86 -8.26 24.03
C PRO A 272 7.89 -8.55 22.52
N VAL A 273 7.50 -7.58 21.67
CA VAL A 273 7.57 -7.72 20.21
C VAL A 273 9.03 -7.73 19.76
N ARG A 274 9.81 -6.76 20.24
CA ARG A 274 11.25 -6.67 19.96
C ARG A 274 12.01 -7.90 20.44
N GLU A 275 11.73 -8.37 21.66
CA GLU A 275 12.35 -9.58 22.21
C GLU A 275 12.05 -10.83 21.36
N LYS A 276 10.80 -10.99 20.88
CA LYS A 276 10.43 -12.08 19.98
C LYS A 276 11.08 -11.98 18.61
N TYR A 277 11.23 -10.76 18.09
CA TYR A 277 11.93 -10.51 16.83
C TYR A 277 13.42 -10.85 16.95
N GLU A 278 14.07 -10.48 18.06
CA GLU A 278 15.51 -10.70 18.26
C GLU A 278 15.91 -12.18 18.22
N VAL A 279 15.06 -13.06 18.78
CA VAL A 279 15.32 -14.50 18.84
C VAL A 279 14.83 -15.27 17.61
N ASN A 280 14.11 -14.62 16.68
CA ASN A 280 13.55 -15.28 15.50
C ASN A 280 14.36 -14.95 14.23
N ALA A 281 15.33 -15.81 13.92
CA ALA A 281 16.18 -15.66 12.74
C ALA A 281 15.39 -15.69 11.41
N GLY A 282 14.30 -16.47 11.34
CA GLY A 282 13.45 -16.54 10.15
C GLY A 282 12.72 -15.22 9.89
N TRP A 283 12.24 -14.56 10.94
CA TRP A 283 11.61 -13.24 10.82
C TRP A 283 12.63 -12.19 10.33
N LYS A 284 13.85 -12.19 10.88
CA LYS A 284 14.93 -11.27 10.44
C LYS A 284 15.27 -11.43 8.95
N ASP A 285 15.36 -12.67 8.47
CA ASP A 285 15.60 -12.96 7.05
C ASP A 285 14.45 -12.46 6.14
N ILE A 286 13.20 -12.65 6.57
CA ILE A 286 12.03 -12.16 5.82
C ILE A 286 12.01 -10.63 5.77
N GLU A 287 12.27 -9.96 6.89
CA GLU A 287 12.30 -8.50 6.94
C GLU A 287 13.37 -7.93 6.00
N ALA A 288 14.58 -8.48 6.02
CA ALA A 288 15.66 -8.04 5.14
C ALA A 288 15.31 -8.17 3.65
N LYS A 289 14.50 -9.17 3.27
CA LYS A 289 13.99 -9.36 1.91
C LYS A 289 12.82 -8.43 1.59
N ALA A 290 11.96 -8.16 2.56
CA ALA A 290 10.77 -7.33 2.40
C ALA A 290 11.10 -5.84 2.32
N TYR A 291 12.09 -5.38 3.08
CA TYR A 291 12.54 -3.99 3.16
C TYR A 291 14.05 -3.88 2.87
N PRO A 292 14.48 -4.13 1.61
CA PRO A 292 15.88 -4.04 1.24
C PRO A 292 16.37 -2.59 1.42
N SER A 293 17.63 -2.42 1.82
CA SER A 293 18.16 -1.06 1.98
C SER A 293 18.18 -0.33 0.62
N PRO A 294 18.06 1.01 0.58
CA PRO A 294 18.12 1.78 -0.68
C PRO A 294 19.41 1.57 -1.48
N LYS A 295 20.48 1.09 -0.84
CA LYS A 295 21.74 0.68 -1.51
C LYS A 295 21.56 -0.64 -2.29
N ASP A 296 20.77 -1.56 -1.77
CA ASP A 296 20.49 -2.87 -2.36
C ASP A 296 19.53 -2.74 -3.55
N GLU A 297 18.52 -1.85 -3.47
CA GLU A 297 17.65 -1.53 -4.60
C GLU A 297 18.41 -0.95 -5.81
N LYS A 298 19.42 -0.10 -5.55
CA LYS A 298 20.27 0.48 -6.61
C LYS A 298 21.18 -0.57 -7.25
N ALA A 299 21.63 -1.58 -6.49
CA ALA A 299 22.42 -2.69 -7.02
C ALA A 299 21.59 -3.61 -7.93
N VAL A 300 20.33 -3.87 -7.56
CA VAL A 300 19.40 -4.69 -8.38
C VAL A 300 19.00 -3.96 -9.68
N LYS A 301 18.74 -2.64 -9.63
CA LYS A 301 18.43 -1.85 -10.84
C LYS A 301 19.58 -1.79 -11.86
N LYS A 302 20.84 -1.92 -11.42
CA LYS A 302 22.01 -1.97 -12.32
C LYS A 302 22.17 -3.30 -13.07
N LYS A 303 21.47 -4.37 -12.65
CA LYS A 303 21.58 -5.71 -13.25
C LYS A 303 20.54 -6.03 -14.34
N LYS A 304 19.81 -5.04 -14.87
CA LYS A 304 19.03 -5.25 -16.10
C LYS A 304 19.99 -5.28 -17.29
N GLU A 305 20.13 -6.44 -17.93
CA GLU A 305 20.86 -6.61 -19.20
C GLU A 305 20.41 -5.54 -20.20
N LYS A 306 21.38 -4.80 -20.75
CA LYS A 306 21.11 -3.84 -21.82
C LYS A 306 20.78 -4.61 -23.09
N VAL A 307 19.50 -4.73 -23.42
CA VAL A 307 19.09 -5.09 -24.78
C VAL A 307 19.53 -3.94 -25.70
N TYR A 308 20.53 -4.21 -26.54
CA TYR A 308 21.05 -3.27 -27.53
C TYR A 308 20.04 -3.15 -28.68
N HIS A 309 19.43 -1.98 -28.82
CA HIS A 309 18.72 -1.60 -30.05
C HIS A 309 19.64 -0.70 -30.88
N PRO A 310 20.09 -1.13 -32.07
CA PRO A 310 20.86 -0.24 -32.95
C PRO A 310 19.99 0.95 -33.38
N PRO A 311 20.54 2.17 -33.43
CA PRO A 311 19.79 3.34 -33.86
C PRO A 311 19.43 3.27 -35.35
N PRO A 312 18.28 3.83 -35.78
CA PRO A 312 17.93 3.91 -37.19
C PRO A 312 18.94 4.78 -37.96
N PRO A 313 19.22 4.46 -39.24
CA PRO A 313 20.24 5.15 -40.01
C PRO A 313 19.90 6.63 -40.17
N GLY A 314 20.86 7.51 -39.87
CA GLY A 314 20.84 8.90 -40.34
C GLY A 314 20.56 10.02 -39.31
N LYS A 315 20.59 9.78 -37.99
CA LYS A 315 20.54 10.89 -37.00
C LYS A 315 21.57 10.75 -35.87
N GLY A 316 22.85 10.85 -36.23
CA GLY A 316 23.95 11.10 -35.30
C GLY A 316 24.43 12.54 -35.41
N ARG A 317 24.52 13.26 -34.28
CA ARG A 317 25.14 14.59 -34.18
C ARG A 317 26.64 14.49 -34.49
N ASN A 318 27.00 14.55 -35.77
CA ASN A 318 28.30 15.01 -36.30
C ASN A 318 28.31 14.93 -37.84
N ALA A 319 27.25 15.41 -38.48
CA ALA A 319 27.27 15.69 -39.92
C ALA A 319 27.86 17.10 -40.10
N GLY A 320 29.17 17.18 -40.27
CA GLY A 320 29.82 18.45 -40.59
C GLY A 320 31.31 18.50 -40.28
N LYS A 321 32.14 17.83 -41.08
CA LYS A 321 33.47 18.35 -41.45
C LYS A 321 34.03 17.61 -42.67
N PRO A 322 34.55 18.31 -43.70
CA PRO A 322 35.19 17.68 -44.84
C PRO A 322 36.59 17.14 -44.47
N PRO A 323 37.11 16.14 -45.20
CA PRO A 323 38.39 15.50 -44.88
C PRO A 323 39.55 16.40 -45.29
N ALA A 324 40.58 16.48 -44.43
CA ALA A 324 41.87 17.08 -44.75
C ALA A 324 42.88 15.96 -45.01
N ASP A 325 43.62 16.11 -46.12
CA ASP A 325 44.76 15.31 -46.54
C ASP A 325 45.98 15.43 -45.60
N ASP A 326 46.90 14.51 -45.79
CA ASP A 326 48.30 14.41 -45.32
C ASP A 326 48.59 13.87 -43.91
N ALA A 327 49.05 12.61 -43.84
CA ALA A 327 50.44 12.27 -43.52
C ALA A 327 50.69 10.72 -43.51
N ALA A 328 51.87 10.35 -43.99
CA ALA A 328 52.36 9.04 -44.47
C ALA A 328 52.49 7.87 -43.44
N PRO A 329 52.69 6.61 -43.92
CA PRO A 329 52.60 5.39 -43.10
C PRO A 329 53.97 4.82 -42.66
N PRO A 330 54.01 3.95 -41.63
CA PRO A 330 55.10 2.98 -41.42
C PRO A 330 54.56 1.51 -41.47
N PRO A 331 55.42 0.47 -41.55
CA PRO A 331 55.47 -0.42 -42.71
C PRO A 331 54.89 -1.82 -42.47
N ALA A 332 54.74 -2.54 -43.59
CA ALA A 332 54.23 -3.90 -43.70
C ALA A 332 55.06 -4.94 -42.92
N GLU A 333 54.38 -5.78 -42.14
CA GLU A 333 54.91 -7.06 -41.67
C GLU A 333 54.35 -8.21 -42.51
N ALA A 334 55.27 -9.10 -42.86
CA ALA A 334 55.12 -10.12 -43.88
C ALA A 334 54.22 -11.30 -43.46
N ALA A 335 53.49 -11.83 -44.44
CA ALA A 335 52.64 -13.01 -44.31
C ALA A 335 53.44 -14.31 -44.12
N PRO A 336 52.98 -15.24 -43.26
CA PRO A 336 53.41 -16.64 -43.32
C PRO A 336 52.61 -17.43 -44.37
N PRO A 337 53.18 -18.51 -44.94
CA PRO A 337 52.70 -19.12 -46.17
C PRO A 337 51.54 -20.11 -45.96
N ALA A 338 50.76 -20.26 -47.03
CA ALA A 338 49.63 -21.17 -47.17
C ALA A 338 50.05 -22.65 -47.10
N ALA A 339 49.25 -23.48 -46.42
CA ALA A 339 49.29 -24.93 -46.54
C ALA A 339 47.85 -25.49 -46.60
N GLU A 340 47.57 -26.03 -47.79
CA GLU A 340 46.64 -27.08 -48.23
C GLU A 340 45.37 -27.48 -47.45
N ALA A 341 44.31 -27.60 -48.24
CA ALA A 341 43.03 -28.19 -47.93
C ALA A 341 43.06 -29.72 -47.82
N ALA A 342 42.21 -30.28 -46.96
CA ALA A 342 41.71 -31.65 -47.06
C ALA A 342 40.21 -31.69 -46.65
N PRO A 343 39.42 -32.63 -47.20
CA PRO A 343 37.96 -32.49 -47.41
C PRO A 343 37.10 -33.06 -46.27
N PRO A 344 35.76 -32.85 -46.29
CA PRO A 344 34.90 -33.11 -45.14
C PRO A 344 34.51 -34.59 -44.99
N SER A 345 34.15 -34.97 -43.78
CA SER A 345 33.27 -36.11 -43.45
C SER A 345 32.39 -35.74 -42.28
#